data_AF-B3RUM3-F1
#
_entry.id   AF-B3RUM3-F1
#
_cell.length_a   1.000
_cell.length_b   1.000
_cell.length_c   1.000
_cell.angle_alpha   90.00
_cell.angle_beta   90.00
_cell.angle_gamma   90.00
#
_symmetry.space_group_name_H-M   'P 1'
#
loop_
_entity.id
_entity.type
_entity.pdbx_description
1 polymer ?
#
loop_
_entity_poly.entity_id
_entity_poly.type
_entity_poly.pdbx_seq_one_letter_code
_entity_poly.pdbx_strand_id
1 'polypeptide(L)'
;MQPIFTITNRKLLYFALTLPILWIIKANGYPLPPLWDQAPNSLTDYPVIKSHGKSIISINPWNYTQRLGLYKCLLNATDPYMQPIHMHGKSNILWGLAVQLGWQKETGRLNDLTNTTQCGLPGSDMDCIWPLSWWGSINYFLSAIPFLASLKANMIQAKYQVILTQPKLKSNVEKAKFCFSIKDCYHKYNSTMVMWTSFFTHILNIKKQHPNLLRNMNQLTPSEDQILKLMWTAHTQSLHATLELFATKVKYLSHPEQKFALSWANLVYFIGSCHFITDFNNTVSMQVNLLPKRLLRNGDNPPFVKDFNQDINACLFITEALRDANLATDNLILTLWNKAMCTPKGRRDGRFFLTHAITQPKTLISSFLRVLGDILKSPGC
;
A
#
# COMPACT_ATOMS: atom_id res chain seq x y z
N MET A 1 -52.88 51.15 4.67
CA MET A 1 -52.55 51.39 3.25
C MET A 1 -51.15 50.87 2.97
N GLN A 2 -50.97 50.33 1.77
CA GLN A 2 -49.86 49.51 1.29
C GLN A 2 -48.46 50.18 1.36
N PRO A 3 -47.39 49.35 1.35
CA PRO A 3 -46.00 49.77 1.20
C PRO A 3 -45.57 49.79 -0.28
N ILE A 4 -44.53 50.57 -0.61
CA ILE A 4 -43.74 50.39 -1.84
C ILE A 4 -42.26 50.44 -1.47
N PHE A 5 -41.63 49.27 -1.54
CA PHE A 5 -40.20 49.07 -1.79
C PHE A 5 -39.93 49.25 -3.29
N THR A 6 -38.70 49.63 -3.65
CA THR A 6 -37.84 49.09 -4.76
C THR A 6 -36.81 50.16 -5.17
N ILE A 7 -35.54 49.92 -5.53
CA ILE A 7 -34.61 48.78 -5.58
C ILE A 7 -33.23 49.43 -5.53
N THR A 8 -32.34 49.01 -4.62
CA THR A 8 -30.89 49.20 -4.81
C THR A 8 -30.13 47.96 -4.31
N ASN A 9 -29.54 47.26 -5.27
CA ASN A 9 -28.40 46.32 -5.20
C ASN A 9 -28.03 45.72 -3.84
N ARG A 10 -28.66 44.59 -3.48
CA ARG A 10 -28.05 43.54 -2.62
C ARG A 10 -28.57 42.16 -3.01
N LYS A 11 -28.03 41.58 -4.08
CA LYS A 11 -28.06 40.13 -4.34
C LYS A 11 -26.67 39.67 -4.74
N LEU A 12 -25.78 39.53 -3.75
CA LEU A 12 -24.50 38.81 -3.89
C LEU A 12 -23.87 38.51 -2.53
N LEU A 13 -24.68 38.22 -1.50
CA LEU A 13 -24.17 38.00 -0.16
C LEU A 13 -24.93 36.92 0.61
N TYR A 14 -25.27 35.80 -0.02
CA TYR A 14 -25.82 34.62 0.68
C TYR A 14 -25.50 33.29 -0.04
N PHE A 15 -24.24 33.08 -0.44
CA PHE A 15 -23.78 31.78 -0.96
C PHE A 15 -22.37 31.38 -0.48
N ALA A 16 -21.99 31.79 0.74
CA ALA A 16 -20.66 31.54 1.28
C ALA A 16 -20.62 30.82 2.65
N LEU A 17 -21.74 30.28 3.13
CA LEU A 17 -21.78 29.61 4.44
C LEU A 17 -22.55 28.30 4.34
N THR A 18 -21.84 27.23 3.98
CA THR A 18 -22.05 25.81 4.38
C THR A 18 -21.28 24.87 3.44
N LEU A 19 -19.95 25.04 3.38
CA LEU A 19 -19.09 23.90 3.09
C LEU A 19 -18.52 23.46 4.44
N PRO A 20 -18.79 22.23 4.91
CA PRO A 20 -18.08 21.73 6.07
C PRO A 20 -16.62 21.71 5.66
N ILE A 21 -15.82 22.56 6.31
CA ILE A 21 -14.37 22.52 6.25
C ILE A 21 -13.99 21.17 6.87
N LEU A 22 -13.95 20.13 6.03
CA LEU A 22 -13.23 18.91 6.32
C LEU A 22 -11.78 19.34 6.48
N TRP A 23 -11.37 19.53 7.73
CA TRP A 23 -9.98 19.59 8.11
C TRP A 23 -9.31 18.30 7.61
N ILE A 24 -8.72 18.35 6.41
CA ILE A 24 -7.77 17.34 5.99
C ILE A 24 -6.62 17.50 6.98
N ILE A 25 -6.51 16.58 7.94
CA ILE A 25 -5.37 16.51 8.84
C ILE A 25 -4.14 16.21 7.97
N LYS A 26 -3.45 17.30 7.58
CA LYS A 26 -2.17 17.24 6.90
C LYS A 26 -1.11 16.92 7.94
N ALA A 27 -0.41 15.80 7.77
CA ALA A 27 0.88 15.63 8.44
C ALA A 27 1.94 16.11 7.46
N ASN A 28 2.75 17.10 7.86
CA ASN A 28 3.81 17.69 7.04
C ASN A 28 3.36 18.17 5.65
N GLY A 29 2.09 18.58 5.51
CA GLY A 29 1.52 19.08 4.25
C GLY A 29 0.81 18.03 3.37
N TYR A 30 1.00 16.73 3.62
CA TYR A 30 0.39 15.64 2.85
C TYR A 30 -0.88 15.07 3.52
N PRO A 31 -1.92 14.71 2.74
CA PRO A 31 -3.14 14.14 3.27
C PRO A 31 -2.90 12.73 3.83
N LEU A 32 -3.55 12.42 4.95
CA LEU A 32 -3.74 11.04 5.41
C LEU A 32 -4.61 10.25 4.42
N PRO A 33 -4.59 8.91 4.47
CA PRO A 33 -5.54 8.11 3.70
C PRO A 33 -7.00 8.58 3.93
N PRO A 34 -7.87 8.55 2.92
CA PRO A 34 -9.27 8.93 3.08
C PRO A 34 -9.91 8.24 4.27
N LEU A 35 -10.77 8.95 5.00
CA LEU A 35 -11.52 8.41 6.15
C LEU A 35 -10.62 7.86 7.28
N TRP A 36 -9.37 8.32 7.38
CA TRP A 36 -8.42 7.87 8.40
C TRP A 36 -8.97 7.95 9.83
N ASP A 37 -9.64 9.04 10.18
CA ASP A 37 -10.18 9.25 11.52
C ASP A 37 -11.40 8.37 11.82
N GLN A 38 -12.10 7.92 10.78
CA GLN A 38 -13.27 7.04 10.88
C GLN A 38 -12.87 5.56 10.94
N ALA A 39 -11.66 5.22 10.51
CA ALA A 39 -11.14 3.86 10.58
C ALA A 39 -10.85 3.45 12.04
N PRO A 40 -11.18 2.20 12.42
CA PRO A 40 -10.85 1.63 13.73
C PRO A 40 -9.40 1.87 14.15
N ASN A 41 -9.18 2.41 15.34
CA ASN A 41 -7.85 2.65 15.91
C ASN A 41 -7.26 1.40 16.55
N SER A 42 -8.12 0.53 17.06
CA SER A 42 -7.72 -0.66 17.79
C SER A 42 -8.73 -1.80 17.62
N LEU A 43 -8.39 -2.98 18.16
CA LEU A 43 -9.28 -4.14 18.14
C LEU A 43 -10.61 -3.92 18.85
N THR A 44 -10.68 -3.01 19.83
CA THR A 44 -11.91 -2.75 20.60
C THR A 44 -12.95 -1.98 19.80
N ASP A 45 -12.54 -1.32 18.71
CA ASP A 45 -13.41 -0.51 17.88
C ASP A 45 -14.14 -1.38 16.82
N TYR A 46 -13.76 -2.65 16.69
CA TYR A 46 -14.43 -3.59 15.80
C TYR A 46 -15.64 -4.25 16.45
N PRO A 47 -16.66 -4.64 15.66
CA PRO A 47 -17.82 -5.36 16.16
C PRO A 47 -17.45 -6.68 16.86
N VAL A 48 -17.99 -6.86 18.07
CA VAL A 48 -17.97 -8.16 18.77
C VAL A 48 -19.32 -8.83 18.60
N ILE A 49 -19.32 -10.04 18.03
CA ILE A 49 -20.54 -10.83 17.83
C ILE A 49 -20.45 -12.16 18.57
N LYS A 50 -21.61 -12.75 18.91
CA LYS A 50 -21.67 -14.11 19.45
C LYS A 50 -21.77 -15.12 18.32
N SER A 51 -20.88 -16.11 18.31
CA SER A 51 -20.89 -17.25 17.39
C SER A 51 -20.68 -18.53 18.19
N HIS A 52 -21.60 -19.49 18.08
CA HIS A 52 -21.59 -20.75 18.84
C HIS A 52 -21.33 -20.55 20.35
N GLY A 53 -22.00 -19.56 20.96
CA GLY A 53 -21.87 -19.24 22.38
C GLY A 53 -20.57 -18.52 22.78
N LYS A 54 -19.65 -18.25 21.85
CA LYS A 54 -18.39 -17.53 22.08
C LYS A 54 -18.42 -16.14 21.46
N SER A 55 -17.85 -15.15 22.16
CA SER A 55 -17.61 -13.81 21.59
C SER A 55 -16.43 -13.85 20.64
N ILE A 56 -16.62 -13.29 19.44
CA ILE A 56 -15.57 -13.12 18.43
C ILE A 56 -15.54 -11.66 17.97
N ILE A 57 -14.35 -11.16 17.63
CA ILE A 57 -14.20 -9.89 16.91
C ILE A 57 -14.39 -10.19 15.42
N SER A 58 -15.42 -9.60 14.81
CA SER A 58 -15.74 -9.78 13.40
C SER A 58 -15.34 -8.54 12.62
N ILE A 59 -14.43 -8.72 11.66
CA ILE A 59 -13.93 -7.63 10.82
C ILE A 59 -14.34 -7.88 9.38
N ASN A 60 -14.90 -6.88 8.71
CA ASN A 60 -15.23 -6.92 7.30
C ASN A 60 -14.09 -6.33 6.46
N PRO A 61 -13.17 -7.15 5.92
CA PRO A 61 -12.11 -6.62 5.06
C PRO A 61 -12.64 -6.12 3.72
N TRP A 62 -13.91 -6.33 3.38
CA TRP A 62 -14.53 -5.81 2.14
C TRP A 62 -15.16 -4.44 2.34
N ASN A 63 -14.98 -3.84 3.52
CA ASN A 63 -15.28 -2.45 3.79
C ASN A 63 -13.95 -1.69 3.97
N TYR A 64 -13.84 -0.53 3.34
CA TYR A 64 -12.61 0.24 3.24
C TYR A 64 -12.14 0.77 4.60
N THR A 65 -13.03 1.34 5.43
CA THR A 65 -12.63 1.87 6.75
C THR A 65 -12.23 0.75 7.69
N GLN A 66 -12.93 -0.39 7.66
CA GLN A 66 -12.53 -1.57 8.42
C GLN A 66 -11.21 -2.18 7.94
N ARG A 67 -10.95 -2.23 6.62
CA ARG A 67 -9.65 -2.68 6.09
C ARG A 67 -8.52 -1.70 6.44
N LEU A 68 -8.78 -0.39 6.36
CA LEU A 68 -7.83 0.65 6.77
C LEU A 68 -7.51 0.55 8.27
N GLY A 69 -8.49 0.21 9.09
CA GLY A 69 -8.30 -0.04 10.52
C GLY A 69 -7.32 -1.19 10.80
N LEU A 70 -7.19 -2.18 9.90
CA LEU A 70 -6.18 -3.24 10.06
C LEU A 70 -4.78 -2.65 10.06
N TYR A 71 -4.52 -1.71 9.13
CA TYR A 71 -3.26 -0.98 9.08
C TYR A 71 -3.07 -0.05 10.28
N LYS A 72 -4.12 0.63 10.72
CA LYS A 72 -4.06 1.51 11.88
C LYS A 72 -3.71 0.73 13.16
N CYS A 73 -4.28 -0.46 13.34
CA CYS A 73 -3.91 -1.37 14.42
C CYS A 73 -2.44 -1.81 14.33
N LEU A 74 -1.96 -2.16 13.13
CA LEU A 74 -0.56 -2.53 12.90
C LEU A 74 0.39 -1.37 13.21
N LEU A 75 0.09 -0.17 12.71
CA LEU A 75 0.86 1.05 12.96
C LEU A 75 0.92 1.34 14.46
N ASN A 76 -0.22 1.38 15.14
CA ASN A 76 -0.27 1.63 16.59
C ASN A 76 0.53 0.59 17.40
N ALA A 77 0.48 -0.68 17.01
CA ALA A 77 1.21 -1.74 17.71
C ALA A 77 2.72 -1.70 17.45
N THR A 78 3.14 -1.22 16.28
CA THR A 78 4.56 -1.23 15.86
C THR A 78 5.27 0.10 16.02
N ASP A 79 4.54 1.21 16.13
CA ASP A 79 5.07 2.56 16.33
C ASP A 79 6.08 2.63 17.48
N PRO A 80 5.82 2.09 18.69
CA PRO A 80 6.78 2.14 19.79
C PRO A 80 8.15 1.52 19.48
N TYR A 81 8.24 0.69 18.43
CA TYR A 81 9.45 0.00 18.01
C TYR A 81 10.17 0.72 16.86
N MET A 82 9.56 1.74 16.25
CA MET A 82 10.04 2.44 15.06
C MET A 82 10.21 3.95 15.25
N GLN A 83 9.66 4.53 16.34
CA GLN A 83 9.81 5.95 16.68
C GLN A 83 11.27 6.44 16.86
N PRO A 84 12.25 5.63 17.32
CA PRO A 84 13.64 6.09 17.38
C PRO A 84 14.36 6.11 16.02
N ILE A 85 13.77 5.54 14.97
CA ILE A 85 14.37 5.37 13.64
C ILE A 85 13.96 6.54 12.74
N HIS A 86 14.34 7.75 13.13
CA HIS A 86 14.16 9.02 12.39
C HIS A 86 12.87 9.79 12.69
N MET A 87 13.05 10.87 13.47
CA MET A 87 12.31 12.14 13.47
C MET A 87 10.79 12.08 13.70
N HIS A 88 10.34 12.87 14.69
CA HIS A 88 8.94 13.17 15.03
C HIS A 88 7.88 12.81 13.97
N GLY A 89 6.98 11.90 14.36
CA GLY A 89 5.69 11.66 13.70
C GLY A 89 5.77 10.89 12.37
N LYS A 90 5.28 9.64 12.39
CA LYS A 90 5.02 8.78 11.21
C LYS A 90 6.24 8.15 10.50
N SER A 91 7.28 7.79 11.24
CA SER A 91 8.46 7.05 10.75
C SER A 91 8.22 5.56 10.46
N ASN A 92 7.04 5.04 10.82
CA ASN A 92 6.74 3.61 10.71
C ASN A 92 6.70 3.13 9.24
N ILE A 93 7.50 2.12 8.91
CA ILE A 93 7.63 1.60 7.54
C ILE A 93 6.37 0.88 7.03
N LEU A 94 5.38 0.62 7.89
CA LEU A 94 4.08 0.07 7.48
C LEU A 94 3.13 1.14 6.94
N TRP A 95 3.49 2.43 7.00
CA TRP A 95 2.71 3.50 6.38
C TRP A 95 2.54 3.29 4.88
N GLY A 96 3.55 2.72 4.21
CA GLY A 96 3.48 2.30 2.81
C GLY A 96 2.20 1.56 2.44
N LEU A 97 1.77 0.63 3.31
CA LEU A 97 0.59 -0.20 3.08
C LEU A 97 -0.72 0.60 3.22
N ALA A 98 -0.83 1.41 4.27
CA ALA A 98 -2.02 2.23 4.54
C ALA A 98 -2.24 3.30 3.45
N VAL A 99 -1.14 3.95 3.07
CA VAL A 99 -1.11 5.02 2.06
C VAL A 99 -1.45 4.44 0.67
N GLN A 100 -0.93 3.26 0.32
CA GLN A 100 -1.32 2.57 -0.92
C GLN A 100 -2.81 2.21 -0.97
N LEU A 101 -3.41 1.75 0.14
CA LEU A 101 -4.86 1.49 0.19
C LEU A 101 -5.65 2.80 0.00
N GLY A 102 -5.19 3.90 0.60
CA GLY A 102 -5.77 5.23 0.40
C GLY A 102 -5.77 5.66 -1.07
N TRP A 103 -4.62 5.56 -1.75
CA TRP A 103 -4.53 5.85 -3.18
C TRP A 103 -5.46 4.95 -4.02
N GLN A 104 -5.58 3.66 -3.69
CA GLN A 104 -6.51 2.76 -4.39
C GLN A 104 -7.98 3.20 -4.23
N LYS A 105 -8.35 3.69 -3.04
CA LYS A 105 -9.67 4.23 -2.76
C LYS A 105 -9.94 5.51 -3.54
N GLU A 106 -9.04 6.50 -3.45
CA GLU A 106 -9.23 7.81 -4.10
C GLU A 106 -9.34 7.69 -5.62
N THR A 107 -8.63 6.74 -6.21
CA THR A 107 -8.58 6.56 -7.67
C THR A 107 -9.63 5.61 -8.22
N GLY A 108 -10.52 5.07 -7.36
CA GLY A 108 -11.60 4.17 -7.76
C GLY A 108 -11.15 2.73 -8.07
N ARG A 109 -9.91 2.37 -7.77
CA ARG A 109 -9.35 1.03 -8.04
C ARG A 109 -9.99 -0.08 -7.19
N LEU A 110 -10.65 0.28 -6.10
CA LEU A 110 -11.37 -0.65 -5.23
C LEU A 110 -12.83 -0.89 -5.65
N ASN A 111 -13.34 -0.11 -6.61
CA ASN A 111 -14.75 -0.12 -6.98
C ASN A 111 -15.11 -1.27 -7.92
N ASP A 112 -16.40 -1.49 -8.13
CA ASP A 112 -16.90 -2.28 -9.24
C ASP A 112 -16.72 -1.53 -10.57
N LEU A 113 -15.97 -2.12 -11.49
CA LEU A 113 -15.68 -1.56 -12.82
C LEU A 113 -16.52 -2.17 -13.94
N THR A 114 -17.41 -3.11 -13.59
CA THR A 114 -18.28 -3.84 -14.52
C THR A 114 -19.73 -3.36 -14.49
N ASN A 115 -20.07 -2.48 -13.55
CA ASN A 115 -21.45 -2.04 -13.28
C ASN A 115 -22.41 -3.22 -12.97
N THR A 116 -21.90 -4.37 -12.53
CA THR A 116 -22.73 -5.52 -12.15
C THR A 116 -23.27 -5.39 -10.73
N THR A 117 -22.63 -4.56 -9.92
CA THR A 117 -23.01 -4.15 -8.57
C THR A 117 -22.80 -2.64 -8.44
N GLN A 118 -23.25 -2.07 -7.32
CA GLN A 118 -23.01 -0.67 -7.00
C GLN A 118 -21.79 -0.46 -6.08
N CYS A 119 -21.05 -1.50 -5.73
CA CYS A 119 -19.96 -1.45 -4.74
C CYS A 119 -18.93 -0.35 -5.03
N GLY A 120 -18.76 0.61 -4.12
CA GLY A 120 -17.79 1.71 -4.23
C GLY A 120 -18.24 2.87 -5.13
N LEU A 121 -19.41 2.80 -5.75
CA LEU A 121 -19.93 3.86 -6.63
C LEU A 121 -20.65 4.96 -5.82
N PRO A 122 -20.63 6.23 -6.28
CA PRO A 122 -21.40 7.31 -5.68
C PRO A 122 -22.90 6.96 -5.58
N GLY A 123 -23.54 7.32 -4.46
CA GLY A 123 -24.97 7.03 -4.23
C GLY A 123 -25.26 5.61 -3.72
N SER A 124 -24.23 4.86 -3.32
CA SER A 124 -24.36 3.50 -2.77
C SER A 124 -23.43 3.30 -1.56
N ASP A 125 -23.08 2.05 -1.20
CA ASP A 125 -22.01 1.77 -0.23
C ASP A 125 -20.64 2.15 -0.83
N MET A 126 -20.28 3.43 -0.66
CA MET A 126 -19.03 4.00 -1.15
C MET A 126 -17.81 3.36 -0.49
N ASP A 127 -17.94 2.77 0.70
CA ASP A 127 -16.87 2.09 1.41
C ASP A 127 -16.73 0.61 1.05
N CYS A 128 -17.61 0.08 0.21
CA CYS A 128 -17.47 -1.26 -0.30
C CYS A 128 -16.19 -1.40 -1.16
N ILE A 129 -15.40 -2.44 -0.89
CA ILE A 129 -14.30 -2.91 -1.74
C ILE A 129 -14.82 -4.08 -2.55
N TRP A 130 -14.85 -3.93 -3.87
CA TRP A 130 -15.38 -4.94 -4.77
C TRP A 130 -14.50 -6.18 -4.73
N PRO A 131 -15.03 -7.37 -4.35
CA PRO A 131 -14.19 -8.56 -4.18
C PRO A 131 -13.55 -9.10 -5.47
N LEU A 132 -14.00 -8.63 -6.63
CA LEU A 132 -13.42 -8.95 -7.94
C LEU A 132 -12.45 -7.87 -8.44
N SER A 133 -12.27 -6.76 -7.72
CA SER A 133 -11.19 -5.80 -8.00
C SER A 133 -9.85 -6.51 -7.89
N TRP A 134 -9.03 -6.40 -8.94
CA TRP A 134 -7.66 -6.92 -8.94
C TRP A 134 -6.82 -6.24 -7.84
N TRP A 135 -6.88 -4.91 -7.77
CA TRP A 135 -6.20 -4.11 -6.75
C TRP A 135 -6.65 -4.48 -5.33
N GLY A 136 -7.97 -4.59 -5.11
CA GLY A 136 -8.53 -4.98 -3.83
C GLY A 136 -8.19 -6.41 -3.43
N SER A 137 -8.04 -7.33 -4.40
CA SER A 137 -7.67 -8.73 -4.14
C SER A 137 -6.22 -8.88 -3.71
N ILE A 138 -5.29 -8.19 -4.39
CA ILE A 138 -3.88 -8.20 -4.00
C ILE A 138 -3.68 -7.48 -2.68
N ASN A 139 -4.30 -6.30 -2.51
CA ASN A 139 -4.20 -5.56 -1.26
C ASN A 139 -4.74 -6.35 -0.05
N TYR A 140 -5.69 -7.28 -0.25
CA TYR A 140 -6.12 -8.20 0.82
C TYR A 140 -4.94 -8.96 1.45
N PHE A 141 -4.01 -9.46 0.63
CA PHE A 141 -2.82 -10.19 1.11
C PHE A 141 -1.76 -9.29 1.71
N LEU A 142 -1.89 -7.99 1.49
CA LEU A 142 -1.06 -6.94 2.09
C LEU A 142 -1.75 -6.25 3.27
N SER A 143 -2.98 -6.64 3.64
CA SER A 143 -3.75 -6.08 4.77
C SER A 143 -4.16 -7.16 5.77
N ALA A 144 -5.00 -8.10 5.34
CA ALA A 144 -5.55 -9.16 6.17
C ALA A 144 -4.48 -10.12 6.69
N ILE A 145 -3.58 -10.58 5.82
CA ILE A 145 -2.51 -11.52 6.19
C ILE A 145 -1.51 -10.91 7.18
N PRO A 146 -0.90 -9.73 6.94
CA PRO A 146 -0.01 -9.13 7.93
C PRO A 146 -0.69 -8.88 9.28
N PHE A 147 -1.95 -8.45 9.28
CA PHE A 147 -2.70 -8.28 10.53
C PHE A 147 -2.96 -9.60 11.28
N LEU A 148 -3.34 -10.67 10.59
CA LEU A 148 -3.49 -11.98 11.23
C LEU A 148 -2.14 -12.56 11.69
N ALA A 149 -1.07 -12.28 10.94
CA ALA A 149 0.28 -12.66 11.30
C ALA A 149 0.81 -11.90 12.53
N SER A 150 0.42 -10.63 12.73
CA SER A 150 0.77 -9.86 13.93
C SER A 150 0.05 -10.37 15.18
N LEU A 151 -1.19 -10.84 15.04
CA LEU A 151 -1.90 -11.57 16.12
C LEU A 151 -1.17 -12.88 16.45
N LYS A 152 -0.79 -13.66 15.43
CA LYS A 152 -0.02 -14.91 15.62
C LYS A 152 1.33 -14.66 16.30
N ALA A 153 1.99 -13.55 15.98
CA ALA A 153 3.26 -13.14 16.58
C ALA A 153 3.13 -12.54 17.99
N ASN A 154 1.90 -12.39 18.52
CA ASN A 154 1.59 -11.66 19.75
C ASN A 154 2.03 -10.17 19.75
N MET A 155 2.19 -9.57 18.56
CA MET A 155 2.42 -8.14 18.40
C MET A 155 1.14 -7.36 18.72
N ILE A 156 0.01 -7.86 18.23
CA ILE A 156 -1.32 -7.40 18.62
C ILE A 156 -1.94 -8.49 19.48
N GLN A 157 -2.51 -8.12 20.63
CA GLN A 157 -3.21 -9.04 21.51
C GLN A 157 -4.71 -8.79 21.43
N ALA A 158 -5.48 -9.87 21.28
CA ALA A 158 -6.93 -9.81 21.17
C ALA A 158 -7.59 -10.51 22.36
N LYS A 159 -8.58 -9.85 22.97
CA LYS A 159 -9.40 -10.44 24.04
C LYS A 159 -10.24 -11.62 23.54
N TYR A 160 -10.68 -11.56 22.29
CA TYR A 160 -11.51 -12.57 21.64
C TYR A 160 -10.83 -13.06 20.36
N GLN A 161 -11.26 -14.22 19.88
CA GLN A 161 -10.84 -14.70 18.57
C GLN A 161 -11.24 -13.68 17.50
N VAL A 162 -10.30 -13.37 16.60
CA VAL A 162 -10.54 -12.49 15.46
C VAL A 162 -10.86 -13.32 14.22
N ILE A 163 -11.95 -12.98 13.53
CA ILE A 163 -12.39 -13.63 12.29
C ILE A 163 -12.72 -12.54 11.27
N LEU A 164 -12.20 -12.69 10.05
CA LEU A 164 -12.51 -11.84 8.92
C LEU A 164 -13.76 -12.37 8.20
N THR A 165 -14.66 -11.49 7.78
CA THR A 165 -15.87 -11.93 7.06
C THR A 165 -15.57 -12.30 5.61
N GLN A 166 -16.36 -13.26 5.09
CA GLN A 166 -16.28 -13.66 3.70
C GLN A 166 -16.81 -12.57 2.76
N PRO A 167 -16.28 -12.47 1.52
CA PRO A 167 -16.84 -11.55 0.53
C PRO A 167 -18.26 -11.97 0.16
N LYS A 168 -19.12 -10.97 -0.07
CA LYS A 168 -20.47 -11.16 -0.63
C LYS A 168 -20.38 -11.49 -2.13
N LEU A 169 -19.94 -12.70 -2.45
CA LEU A 169 -19.86 -13.25 -3.81
C LEU A 169 -20.82 -14.43 -3.99
N LYS A 170 -21.22 -14.72 -5.23
CA LYS A 170 -21.95 -15.95 -5.56
C LYS A 170 -21.01 -17.14 -5.74
N SER A 171 -19.87 -16.94 -6.41
CA SER A 171 -18.90 -18.01 -6.69
C SER A 171 -18.16 -18.46 -5.43
N ASN A 172 -18.35 -19.72 -5.05
CA ASN A 172 -17.58 -20.36 -3.98
C ASN A 172 -16.11 -20.53 -4.35
N VAL A 173 -15.79 -20.72 -5.63
CA VAL A 173 -14.41 -20.78 -6.12
C VAL A 173 -13.68 -19.46 -5.86
N GLU A 174 -14.31 -18.32 -6.14
CA GLU A 174 -13.72 -17.01 -5.87
C GLU A 174 -13.60 -16.71 -4.36
N LYS A 175 -14.61 -17.08 -3.57
CA LYS A 175 -14.52 -16.97 -2.09
C LYS A 175 -13.36 -17.80 -1.55
N ALA A 176 -13.22 -19.02 -2.06
CA ALA A 176 -12.18 -19.96 -1.69
C ALA A 176 -10.80 -19.54 -2.17
N LYS A 177 -10.59 -18.35 -2.76
CA LYS A 177 -9.26 -17.73 -2.96
C LYS A 177 -8.81 -16.86 -1.79
N PHE A 178 -9.68 -16.51 -0.85
CA PHE A 178 -9.29 -15.76 0.36
C PHE A 178 -9.18 -16.68 1.57
N CYS A 179 -8.69 -16.14 2.69
CA CYS A 179 -8.58 -16.84 3.97
C CYS A 179 -9.03 -15.89 5.09
N PHE A 180 -9.61 -16.42 6.17
CA PHE A 180 -10.45 -15.61 7.07
C PHE A 180 -10.11 -15.71 8.56
N SER A 181 -9.13 -16.52 8.93
CA SER A 181 -8.64 -16.65 10.30
C SER A 181 -7.16 -17.00 10.31
N ILE A 182 -6.50 -16.88 11.46
CA ILE A 182 -5.08 -17.26 11.59
C ILE A 182 -4.86 -18.70 11.12
N LYS A 183 -5.71 -19.65 11.55
CA LYS A 183 -5.59 -21.06 11.18
C LYS A 183 -5.76 -21.28 9.68
N ASP A 184 -6.79 -20.69 9.11
CA ASP A 184 -7.12 -20.80 7.68
C ASP A 184 -6.02 -20.19 6.80
N CYS A 185 -5.60 -18.96 7.11
CA CYS A 185 -4.52 -18.28 6.37
C CYS A 185 -3.18 -19.01 6.51
N TYR A 186 -2.87 -19.55 7.68
CA TYR A 186 -1.63 -20.32 7.87
C TYR A 186 -1.65 -21.64 7.09
N HIS A 187 -2.79 -22.31 7.01
CA HIS A 187 -2.94 -23.53 6.23
C HIS A 187 -2.80 -23.26 4.73
N LYS A 188 -3.45 -22.20 4.25
CA LYS A 188 -3.57 -21.93 2.81
C LYS A 188 -2.43 -21.13 2.21
N TYR A 189 -1.89 -20.17 2.96
CA TYR A 189 -0.83 -19.24 2.54
C TYR A 189 0.31 -19.26 3.55
N ASN A 190 0.79 -20.48 3.84
CA ASN A 190 1.79 -20.73 4.87
C ASN A 190 3.02 -19.83 4.76
N SER A 191 3.66 -19.81 3.57
CA SER A 191 4.86 -19.00 3.33
C SER A 191 4.62 -17.52 3.64
N THR A 192 3.53 -16.94 3.12
CA THR A 192 3.19 -15.54 3.36
C THR A 192 2.93 -15.24 4.84
N MET A 193 2.18 -16.10 5.54
CA MET A 193 1.94 -15.96 6.98
C MET A 193 3.24 -16.07 7.80
N VAL A 194 4.10 -17.03 7.46
CA VAL A 194 5.39 -17.23 8.15
C VAL A 194 6.28 -16.01 8.00
N MET A 195 6.43 -15.46 6.79
CA MET A 195 7.28 -14.29 6.55
C MET A 195 6.80 -13.06 7.33
N TRP A 196 5.49 -12.79 7.33
CA TRP A 196 4.93 -11.69 8.14
C TRP A 196 5.07 -11.95 9.64
N THR A 197 4.83 -13.17 10.12
CA THR A 197 5.02 -13.51 11.53
C THR A 197 6.49 -13.32 11.93
N SER A 198 7.45 -13.74 11.11
CA SER A 198 8.88 -13.54 11.36
C SER A 198 9.25 -12.06 11.45
N PHE A 199 8.70 -11.21 10.58
CA PHE A 199 8.87 -9.76 10.66
C PHE A 199 8.42 -9.21 12.02
N PHE A 200 7.20 -9.52 12.46
CA PHE A 200 6.67 -9.03 13.74
C PHE A 200 7.41 -9.61 14.96
N THR A 201 7.75 -10.89 14.94
CA THR A 201 8.55 -11.53 16.00
C THR A 201 9.94 -10.88 16.11
N HIS A 202 10.56 -10.54 14.98
CA HIS A 202 11.85 -9.86 14.98
C HIS A 202 11.77 -8.48 15.65
N ILE A 203 10.77 -7.66 15.28
CA ILE A 203 10.54 -6.35 15.91
C ILE A 203 10.34 -6.47 17.43
N LEU A 204 9.55 -7.44 17.88
CA LEU A 204 9.35 -7.69 19.32
C LEU A 204 10.65 -8.04 20.05
N ASN A 205 11.53 -8.81 19.40
CA ASN A 205 12.80 -9.23 19.99
C ASN A 205 13.82 -8.08 20.08
N ILE A 206 13.82 -7.15 19.12
CA ILE A 206 14.68 -5.95 19.18
C ILE A 206 14.42 -5.15 20.46
N LYS A 207 13.15 -4.95 20.84
CA LYS A 207 12.80 -4.25 22.09
C LYS A 207 13.35 -4.94 23.35
N LYS A 208 13.38 -6.27 23.38
CA LYS A 208 13.94 -7.03 24.51
C LYS A 208 15.45 -6.84 24.64
N GLN A 209 16.14 -6.65 23.51
CA GLN A 209 17.59 -6.59 23.45
C GLN A 209 18.14 -5.17 23.62
N HIS A 210 17.40 -4.14 23.19
CA HIS A 210 17.90 -2.76 23.15
C HIS A 210 16.83 -1.72 23.52
N PRO A 211 16.53 -1.53 24.82
CA PRO A 211 15.43 -0.65 25.26
C PRO A 211 15.66 0.86 25.00
N ASN A 212 16.90 1.31 24.75
CA ASN A 212 17.28 2.73 24.67
C ASN A 212 18.00 3.13 23.37
N LEU A 213 17.65 2.54 22.22
CA LEU A 213 18.25 2.91 20.94
C LEU A 213 17.82 4.33 20.51
N LEU A 214 18.58 5.35 20.92
CA LEU A 214 18.56 6.67 20.28
C LEU A 214 19.53 6.63 19.08
N ARG A 215 19.08 7.03 17.88
CA ARG A 215 19.92 7.08 16.69
C ARG A 215 19.79 8.36 15.89
N ASN A 216 20.95 8.84 15.43
CA ASN A 216 21.11 9.98 14.56
C ASN A 216 21.49 9.55 13.13
N MET A 217 21.12 10.38 12.16
CA MET A 217 20.82 10.06 10.76
C MET A 217 22.01 10.14 9.78
N ASN A 218 22.08 9.16 8.85
CA ASN A 218 22.40 9.32 7.41
C ASN A 218 22.54 7.95 6.70
N GLN A 219 22.56 6.84 7.44
CA GLN A 219 22.60 5.48 6.88
C GLN A 219 21.77 4.51 7.72
N LEU A 220 21.08 3.57 7.04
CA LEU A 220 20.47 2.43 7.71
C LEU A 220 21.54 1.60 8.39
N THR A 221 21.34 1.34 9.66
CA THR A 221 22.15 0.38 10.41
C THR A 221 21.79 -1.06 9.98
N PRO A 222 22.63 -2.06 10.30
CA PRO A 222 22.33 -3.46 9.98
C PRO A 222 20.98 -3.94 10.54
N SER A 223 20.58 -3.47 11.72
CA SER A 223 19.29 -3.83 12.32
C SER A 223 18.10 -3.23 11.56
N GLU A 224 18.18 -1.95 11.19
CA GLU A 224 17.11 -1.28 10.41
C GLU A 224 16.98 -1.87 9.01
N ASP A 225 18.12 -2.15 8.36
CA ASP A 225 18.15 -2.81 7.07
C ASP A 225 17.59 -4.24 7.14
N GLN A 226 17.82 -4.97 8.24
CA GLN A 226 17.22 -6.28 8.48
C GLN A 226 15.70 -6.21 8.69
N ILE A 227 15.19 -5.19 9.41
CA ILE A 227 13.74 -4.95 9.55
C ILE A 227 13.12 -4.73 8.17
N LEU A 228 13.72 -3.85 7.36
CA LEU A 228 13.25 -3.59 5.99
C LEU A 228 13.32 -4.84 5.11
N LYS A 229 14.40 -5.63 5.21
CA LYS A 229 14.53 -6.91 4.51
C LYS A 229 13.36 -7.83 4.82
N LEU A 230 13.04 -8.03 6.10
CA LEU A 230 11.97 -8.92 6.54
C LEU A 230 10.60 -8.42 6.06
N MET A 231 10.35 -7.11 6.16
CA MET A 231 9.12 -6.49 5.65
C MET A 231 8.98 -6.68 4.14
N TRP A 232 10.02 -6.36 3.35
CA TRP A 232 9.99 -6.50 1.91
C TRP A 232 9.93 -7.94 1.44
N THR A 233 10.57 -8.87 2.16
CA THR A 233 10.44 -10.31 1.90
C THR A 233 8.99 -10.75 2.07
N ALA A 234 8.35 -10.35 3.16
CA ALA A 234 6.94 -10.67 3.40
C ALA A 234 6.00 -10.00 2.38
N HIS A 235 6.27 -8.74 2.02
CA HIS A 235 5.51 -8.00 1.01
C HIS A 235 5.60 -8.65 -0.38
N THR A 236 6.81 -8.93 -0.86
CA THR A 236 7.02 -9.54 -2.19
C THR A 236 6.54 -10.98 -2.24
N GLN A 237 6.57 -11.71 -1.12
CA GLN A 237 5.90 -13.01 -0.99
C GLN A 237 4.37 -12.90 -1.07
N SER A 238 3.76 -11.85 -0.49
CA SER A 238 2.32 -11.58 -0.67
C SER A 238 1.98 -11.32 -2.15
N LEU A 239 2.81 -10.58 -2.88
CA LEU A 239 2.63 -10.37 -4.33
C LEU A 239 2.79 -11.67 -5.10
N HIS A 240 3.85 -12.43 -4.84
CA HIS A 240 4.11 -13.70 -5.52
C HIS A 240 2.93 -14.67 -5.38
N ALA A 241 2.37 -14.80 -4.17
CA ALA A 241 1.22 -15.65 -3.91
C ALA A 241 -0.09 -15.19 -4.60
N THR A 242 -0.17 -13.96 -5.08
CA THR A 242 -1.42 -13.36 -5.57
C THR A 242 -1.46 -13.08 -7.06
N LEU A 243 -0.32 -12.85 -7.71
CA LEU A 243 -0.28 -12.46 -9.12
C LEU A 243 -0.93 -13.50 -10.03
N GLU A 244 -0.59 -14.78 -9.86
CA GLU A 244 -1.21 -15.87 -10.62
C GLU A 244 -2.64 -16.15 -10.13
N LEU A 245 -2.84 -16.22 -8.81
CA LEU A 245 -4.13 -16.50 -8.18
C LEU A 245 -5.27 -15.56 -8.65
N PHE A 246 -4.92 -14.31 -8.92
CA PHE A 246 -5.85 -13.27 -9.39
C PHE A 246 -5.58 -12.78 -10.81
N ALA A 247 -4.76 -13.51 -11.60
CA ALA A 247 -4.43 -13.13 -12.98
C ALA A 247 -5.69 -12.86 -13.81
N THR A 248 -6.74 -13.67 -13.64
CA THR A 248 -8.00 -13.52 -14.38
C THR A 248 -8.82 -12.29 -14.01
N LYS A 249 -8.55 -11.62 -12.88
CA LYS A 249 -9.26 -10.40 -12.46
C LYS A 249 -8.80 -9.14 -13.20
N VAL A 250 -7.62 -9.16 -13.83
CA VAL A 250 -7.15 -8.03 -14.64
C VAL A 250 -8.09 -7.72 -15.80
N LYS A 251 -8.87 -8.70 -16.28
CA LYS A 251 -9.83 -8.52 -17.37
C LYS A 251 -10.92 -7.47 -17.11
N TYR A 252 -11.15 -7.10 -15.85
CA TYR A 252 -12.09 -6.06 -15.47
C TYR A 252 -11.52 -4.64 -15.59
N LEU A 253 -10.22 -4.52 -15.88
CA LEU A 253 -9.53 -3.25 -16.10
C LEU A 253 -9.49 -2.92 -17.60
N SER A 254 -9.40 -1.64 -17.95
CA SER A 254 -9.09 -1.21 -19.32
C SER A 254 -7.70 -1.71 -19.74
N HIS A 255 -7.42 -1.81 -21.04
CA HIS A 255 -6.12 -2.32 -21.48
C HIS A 255 -4.92 -1.50 -20.94
N PRO A 256 -4.95 -0.14 -20.95
CA PRO A 256 -3.89 0.65 -20.32
C PRO A 256 -3.77 0.41 -18.80
N GLU A 257 -4.88 0.25 -18.08
CA GLU A 257 -4.83 -0.02 -16.63
C GLU A 257 -4.34 -1.43 -16.33
N GLN A 258 -4.62 -2.43 -17.17
CA GLN A 258 -4.02 -3.77 -17.06
C GLN A 258 -2.50 -3.70 -17.18
N LYS A 259 -2.00 -2.96 -18.19
CA LYS A 259 -0.56 -2.79 -18.39
C LYS A 259 0.06 -2.12 -17.18
N PHE A 260 -0.51 -1.02 -16.70
CA PHE A 260 -0.03 -0.35 -15.49
C PHE A 260 -0.06 -1.23 -14.25
N ALA A 261 -1.15 -1.96 -14.00
CA ALA A 261 -1.29 -2.86 -12.85
C ALA A 261 -0.17 -3.90 -12.79
N LEU A 262 0.11 -4.55 -13.92
CA LEU A 262 1.17 -5.56 -14.02
C LEU A 262 2.58 -4.94 -13.98
N SER A 263 2.78 -3.78 -14.59
CA SER A 263 4.04 -3.01 -14.53
C SER A 263 4.34 -2.53 -13.12
N TRP A 264 3.33 -2.05 -12.39
CA TRP A 264 3.44 -1.69 -10.99
C TRP A 264 3.84 -2.88 -10.12
N ALA A 265 3.18 -4.03 -10.30
CA ALA A 265 3.54 -5.25 -9.57
C ALA A 265 4.99 -5.69 -9.84
N ASN A 266 5.46 -5.57 -11.09
CA ASN A 266 6.85 -5.85 -11.44
C ASN A 266 7.83 -4.86 -10.77
N LEU A 267 7.54 -3.56 -10.83
CA LEU A 267 8.36 -2.51 -10.21
C LEU A 267 8.51 -2.72 -8.69
N VAL A 268 7.48 -3.21 -7.99
CA VAL A 268 7.56 -3.46 -6.55
C VAL A 268 8.66 -4.46 -6.19
N TYR A 269 8.98 -5.44 -7.05
CA TYR A 269 10.13 -6.32 -6.80
C TYR A 269 11.45 -5.57 -6.81
N PHE A 270 11.64 -4.62 -7.74
CA PHE A 270 12.83 -3.78 -7.78
C PHE A 270 12.93 -2.87 -6.53
N ILE A 271 11.82 -2.25 -6.14
CA ILE A 271 11.73 -1.43 -4.92
C ILE A 271 12.07 -2.27 -3.69
N GLY A 272 11.53 -3.49 -3.60
CA GLY A 272 11.74 -4.40 -2.49
C GLY A 272 13.19 -4.82 -2.32
N SER A 273 13.88 -5.13 -3.41
CA SER A 273 15.31 -5.51 -3.38
C SER A 273 16.19 -4.39 -2.83
N CYS A 274 15.81 -3.13 -3.02
CA CYS A 274 16.54 -1.99 -2.47
C CYS A 274 16.31 -1.76 -0.97
N HIS A 275 15.44 -2.53 -0.31
CA HIS A 275 14.96 -2.23 1.03
C HIS A 275 14.48 -0.77 1.14
N PHE A 276 13.62 -0.35 0.19
CA PHE A 276 13.15 1.03 0.14
C PHE A 276 12.40 1.41 1.43
N ILE A 277 12.60 2.62 1.93
CA ILE A 277 12.01 3.08 3.18
C ILE A 277 10.57 3.54 2.92
N THR A 278 9.61 2.83 3.50
CA THR A 278 8.16 3.03 3.27
C THR A 278 7.47 3.73 4.43
N ASP A 279 8.14 4.71 5.04
CA ASP A 279 7.49 5.63 5.99
C ASP A 279 6.45 6.52 5.30
N PHE A 280 5.72 7.31 6.09
CA PHE A 280 4.64 8.14 5.57
C PHE A 280 5.12 9.18 4.56
N ASN A 281 6.15 9.96 4.90
CA ASN A 281 6.59 11.09 4.07
C ASN A 281 7.18 10.60 2.74
N ASN A 282 8.03 9.57 2.78
CA ASN A 282 8.63 8.97 1.59
C ASN A 282 7.56 8.37 0.69
N THR A 283 6.62 7.61 1.26
CA THR A 283 5.56 6.96 0.47
C THR A 283 4.62 8.00 -0.14
N VAL A 284 4.07 8.92 0.66
CA VAL A 284 3.07 9.87 0.14
C VAL A 284 3.68 10.82 -0.89
N SER A 285 4.92 11.28 -0.68
CA SER A 285 5.62 12.09 -1.67
C SER A 285 5.72 11.38 -3.02
N MET A 286 6.14 10.10 -3.04
CA MET A 286 6.20 9.34 -4.29
C MET A 286 4.82 9.12 -4.90
N GLN A 287 3.81 8.78 -4.11
CA GLN A 287 2.46 8.53 -4.65
C GLN A 287 1.83 9.80 -5.23
N VAL A 288 1.95 10.92 -4.53
CA VAL A 288 1.40 12.21 -4.98
C VAL A 288 2.11 12.68 -6.25
N ASN A 289 3.41 12.44 -6.39
CA ASN A 289 4.16 12.95 -7.54
C ASN A 289 4.22 11.99 -8.72
N LEU A 290 4.15 10.67 -8.50
CA LEU A 290 4.51 9.67 -9.52
C LEU A 290 3.38 8.70 -9.90
N LEU A 291 2.32 8.56 -9.09
CA LEU A 291 1.23 7.63 -9.40
C LEU A 291 0.05 8.29 -10.12
N PRO A 292 -0.62 7.55 -11.03
CA PRO A 292 -1.83 8.01 -11.72
C PRO A 292 -2.94 8.44 -10.75
N LYS A 293 -3.57 9.58 -11.02
CA LYS A 293 -4.64 10.18 -10.20
C LYS A 293 -6.03 9.63 -10.48
N ARG A 294 -6.15 8.73 -11.46
CA ARG A 294 -7.35 7.99 -11.82
C ARG A 294 -6.95 6.64 -12.41
N LEU A 295 -7.93 5.76 -12.60
CA LEU A 295 -7.80 4.62 -13.50
C LEU A 295 -7.39 5.10 -14.90
N LEU A 296 -6.45 4.38 -15.52
CA LEU A 296 -6.17 4.56 -16.93
C LEU A 296 -7.35 4.04 -17.77
N ARG A 297 -7.58 4.67 -18.91
CA ARG A 297 -8.73 4.46 -19.80
C ARG A 297 -8.22 4.23 -21.21
N ASN A 298 -9.04 3.62 -22.06
CA ASN A 298 -8.71 3.50 -23.48
C ASN A 298 -8.45 4.89 -24.09
N GLY A 299 -7.33 5.04 -24.80
CA GLY A 299 -6.84 6.31 -25.32
C GLY A 299 -5.77 7.00 -24.47
N ASP A 300 -5.58 6.58 -23.20
CA ASP A 300 -4.40 6.98 -22.42
C ASP A 300 -3.17 6.27 -22.98
N ASN A 301 -2.16 7.05 -23.41
CA ASN A 301 -0.92 6.53 -23.96
C ASN A 301 0.27 7.26 -23.32
N PRO A 302 0.90 6.70 -22.27
CA PRO A 302 2.13 7.25 -21.71
C PRO A 302 3.23 7.38 -22.78
N PRO A 303 4.04 8.46 -22.76
CA PRO A 303 4.09 9.53 -21.77
C PRO A 303 3.21 10.75 -22.09
N PHE A 304 2.10 10.59 -22.82
CA PHE A 304 1.29 11.71 -23.36
C PHE A 304 -0.15 11.75 -22.85
N VAL A 305 -0.40 11.26 -21.63
CA VAL A 305 -1.72 11.36 -20.99
C VAL A 305 -1.99 12.83 -20.61
N LYS A 306 -2.97 13.44 -21.28
CA LYS A 306 -3.16 14.91 -21.30
C LYS A 306 -3.44 15.55 -19.93
N ASP A 307 -4.12 14.85 -19.04
CA ASP A 307 -4.50 15.34 -17.71
C ASP A 307 -3.50 14.95 -16.61
N PHE A 308 -2.38 14.31 -16.97
CA PHE A 308 -1.29 14.01 -16.05
C PHE A 308 -0.13 14.97 -16.25
N ASN A 309 0.56 15.28 -15.15
CA ASN A 309 1.80 16.04 -15.22
C ASN A 309 2.92 15.20 -15.86
N GLN A 310 4.05 15.85 -16.13
CA GLN A 310 5.19 15.21 -16.77
C GLN A 310 5.76 14.04 -15.96
N ASP A 311 5.83 14.17 -14.63
CA ASP A 311 6.43 13.16 -13.75
C ASP A 311 5.61 11.87 -13.70
N ILE A 312 4.27 11.98 -13.62
CA ILE A 312 3.37 10.82 -13.67
C ILE A 312 3.47 10.14 -15.03
N ASN A 313 3.48 10.91 -16.12
CA ASN A 313 3.62 10.38 -17.48
C ASN A 313 4.96 9.65 -17.68
N ALA A 314 6.05 10.24 -17.21
CA ALA A 314 7.38 9.65 -17.26
C ALA A 314 7.46 8.38 -16.41
N CYS A 315 6.91 8.41 -15.18
CA CYS A 315 6.84 7.25 -14.29
C CYS A 315 6.09 6.09 -14.94
N LEU A 316 4.91 6.35 -15.53
CA LEU A 316 4.13 5.35 -16.25
C LEU A 316 4.93 4.71 -17.39
N PHE A 317 5.53 5.55 -18.24
CA PHE A 317 6.32 5.08 -19.37
C PHE A 317 7.53 4.24 -18.93
N ILE A 318 8.31 4.71 -17.95
CA ILE A 318 9.49 4.00 -17.45
C ILE A 318 9.10 2.68 -16.79
N THR A 319 8.02 2.66 -16.02
CA THR A 319 7.54 1.45 -15.33
C THR A 319 7.09 0.39 -16.33
N GLU A 320 6.40 0.80 -17.39
CA GLU A 320 6.02 -0.11 -18.49
C GLU A 320 7.23 -0.62 -19.26
N ALA A 321 8.16 0.26 -19.63
CA ALA A 321 9.38 -0.12 -20.35
C ALA A 321 10.24 -1.10 -19.53
N LEU A 322 10.36 -0.88 -18.21
CA LEU A 322 11.07 -1.79 -17.31
C LEU A 322 10.45 -3.18 -17.30
N ARG A 323 9.11 -3.26 -17.21
CA ARG A 323 8.41 -4.56 -17.25
C ARG A 323 8.62 -5.25 -18.59
N ASP A 324 8.42 -4.54 -19.69
CA ASP A 324 8.52 -5.12 -21.03
C ASP A 324 9.94 -5.64 -21.29
N ALA A 325 10.97 -4.88 -20.90
CA ALA A 325 12.36 -5.31 -20.96
C ALA A 325 12.65 -6.51 -20.03
N ASN A 326 12.12 -6.51 -18.81
CA ASN A 326 12.32 -7.61 -17.88
C ASN A 326 11.64 -8.91 -18.37
N LEU A 327 10.49 -8.82 -19.04
CA LEU A 327 9.85 -9.97 -19.69
C LEU A 327 10.62 -10.45 -20.91
N ALA A 328 11.08 -9.54 -21.78
CA ALA A 328 11.86 -9.88 -22.97
C ALA A 328 13.21 -10.54 -22.66
N THR A 329 13.66 -10.46 -21.40
CA THR A 329 14.92 -11.02 -20.92
C THR A 329 14.72 -12.17 -19.92
N ASP A 330 13.52 -12.76 -19.86
CA ASP A 330 13.18 -13.85 -18.94
C ASP A 330 13.55 -13.55 -17.48
N ASN A 331 13.32 -12.31 -17.04
CA ASN A 331 13.64 -11.77 -15.72
C ASN A 331 15.14 -11.59 -15.40
N LEU A 332 16.01 -11.62 -16.40
CA LEU A 332 17.45 -11.38 -16.20
C LEU A 332 17.71 -10.00 -15.58
N ILE A 333 16.97 -8.96 -16.00
CA ILE A 333 17.14 -7.60 -15.45
C ILE A 333 16.89 -7.56 -13.95
N LEU A 334 15.78 -8.13 -13.47
CA LEU A 334 15.49 -8.23 -12.04
C LEU A 334 16.53 -9.11 -11.31
N THR A 335 17.01 -10.17 -11.95
CA THR A 335 18.04 -11.06 -11.39
C THR A 335 19.34 -10.30 -11.14
N LEU A 336 19.81 -9.53 -12.14
CA LEU A 336 21.00 -8.71 -12.02
C LEU A 336 20.81 -7.58 -10.99
N TRP A 337 19.62 -6.96 -10.95
CA TRP A 337 19.28 -5.98 -9.92
C TRP A 337 19.38 -6.58 -8.53
N ASN A 338 18.79 -7.74 -8.29
CA ASN A 338 18.85 -8.43 -6.99
C ASN A 338 20.30 -8.71 -6.58
N LYS A 339 21.14 -9.14 -7.52
CA LYS A 339 22.57 -9.34 -7.29
C LYS A 339 23.25 -8.04 -6.84
N ALA A 340 23.00 -6.91 -7.51
CA ALA A 340 23.54 -5.62 -7.08
C ALA A 340 23.06 -5.24 -5.68
N MET A 341 21.79 -5.50 -5.37
CA MET A 341 21.17 -5.16 -4.08
C MET A 341 21.58 -6.07 -2.91
N CYS A 342 22.45 -7.05 -3.14
CA CYS A 342 22.97 -7.88 -2.06
C CYS A 342 23.76 -7.12 -1.00
N THR A 343 24.47 -6.08 -1.41
CA THR A 343 25.32 -5.31 -0.50
C THR A 343 24.58 -4.09 0.04
N PRO A 344 24.89 -3.62 1.27
CA PRO A 344 24.34 -2.37 1.80
C PRO A 344 24.61 -1.16 0.89
N LYS A 345 25.77 -1.16 0.21
CA LYS A 345 26.12 -0.14 -0.78
C LYS A 345 25.19 -0.23 -1.99
N GLY A 346 25.03 -1.40 -2.59
CA GLY A 346 24.16 -1.58 -3.74
C GLY A 346 22.72 -1.18 -3.45
N ARG A 347 22.19 -1.52 -2.26
CA ARG A 347 20.85 -1.05 -1.83
C ARG A 347 20.75 0.47 -1.72
N ARG A 348 21.78 1.15 -1.21
CA ARG A 348 21.80 2.63 -1.19
C ARG A 348 21.77 3.20 -2.60
N ASP A 349 22.60 2.66 -3.50
CA ASP A 349 22.70 3.15 -4.87
C ASP A 349 21.41 2.85 -5.66
N GLY A 350 20.79 1.69 -5.42
CA GLY A 350 19.48 1.34 -5.97
C GLY A 350 18.35 2.25 -5.49
N ARG A 351 18.28 2.55 -4.18
CA ARG A 351 17.32 3.55 -3.65
C ARG A 351 17.55 4.92 -4.28
N PHE A 352 18.80 5.35 -4.41
CA PHE A 352 19.13 6.61 -5.06
C PHE A 352 18.65 6.61 -6.52
N PHE A 353 18.94 5.54 -7.27
CA PHE A 353 18.48 5.39 -8.65
C PHE A 353 16.95 5.49 -8.75
N LEU A 354 16.21 4.71 -7.96
CA LEU A 354 14.73 4.71 -8.00
C LEU A 354 14.11 6.08 -7.68
N THR A 355 14.66 6.81 -6.72
CA THR A 355 14.13 8.13 -6.33
C THR A 355 14.43 9.22 -7.37
N HIS A 356 15.53 9.12 -8.11
CA HIS A 356 16.01 10.18 -9.00
C HIS A 356 15.81 9.88 -10.48
N ALA A 357 15.51 8.62 -10.85
CA ALA A 357 15.43 8.21 -12.25
C ALA A 357 14.38 8.99 -13.05
N ILE A 358 13.29 9.40 -12.40
CA ILE A 358 12.20 10.15 -13.03
C ILE A 358 12.44 11.66 -12.99
N THR A 359 13.01 12.17 -11.89
CA THR A 359 13.04 13.61 -11.59
C THR A 359 14.38 14.28 -11.93
N GLN A 360 15.45 13.52 -12.17
CA GLN A 360 16.79 14.06 -12.43
C GLN A 360 17.54 13.31 -13.55
N PRO A 361 17.19 13.52 -14.83
CA PRO A 361 17.81 12.81 -15.95
C PRO A 361 19.33 12.95 -16.02
N LYS A 362 19.88 14.09 -15.55
CA LYS A 362 21.34 14.35 -15.54
C LYS A 362 22.11 13.44 -14.57
N THR A 363 21.47 12.96 -13.51
CA THR A 363 22.10 12.05 -12.53
C THR A 363 21.79 10.58 -12.82
N LEU A 364 20.92 10.29 -13.80
CA LEU A 364 20.52 8.94 -14.19
C LEU A 364 21.71 8.12 -14.71
N ILE A 365 22.53 8.68 -15.60
CA ILE A 365 23.68 7.96 -16.20
C ILE A 365 24.68 7.58 -15.11
N SER A 366 25.04 8.53 -14.24
CA SER A 366 26.00 8.24 -13.16
C SER A 366 25.45 7.26 -12.14
N SER A 367 24.15 7.28 -11.87
CA SER A 367 23.48 6.32 -10.98
C SER A 367 23.41 4.92 -11.61
N PHE A 368 23.09 4.84 -12.90
CA PHE A 368 23.08 3.59 -13.65
C PHE A 368 24.47 2.94 -13.68
N LEU A 369 25.53 3.71 -13.93
CA LEU A 369 26.91 3.23 -13.89
C LEU A 369 27.31 2.68 -12.51
N ARG A 370 26.80 3.28 -11.42
CA ARG A 370 27.00 2.76 -10.05
C ARG A 370 26.34 1.40 -9.87
N VAL A 371 25.07 1.27 -10.25
CA VAL A 371 24.34 -0.02 -10.20
C VAL A 371 25.06 -1.08 -11.02
N LEU A 372 25.51 -0.76 -12.23
CA LEU A 372 26.31 -1.69 -13.06
C LEU A 372 27.61 -2.11 -12.36
N GLY A 373 28.32 -1.15 -11.75
CA GLY A 373 29.51 -1.44 -10.95
C GLY A 373 29.22 -2.37 -9.77
N ASP A 374 28.06 -2.21 -9.12
CA ASP A 374 27.65 -3.07 -8.00
C ASP A 374 27.30 -4.50 -8.46
N ILE A 375 26.76 -4.69 -9.67
CA ILE A 375 26.56 -6.04 -10.26
C ILE A 375 27.89 -6.80 -10.37
N LEU A 376 28.92 -6.12 -10.85
CA LEU A 376 30.25 -6.71 -11.09
C LEU A 376 31.00 -7.01 -9.78
N LYS A 377 30.75 -6.24 -8.73
CA LYS A 377 31.46 -6.31 -7.45
C LYS A 377 30.75 -7.13 -6.37
N SER A 378 29.49 -7.47 -6.58
CA SER A 378 28.73 -8.24 -5.58
C SER A 378 29.18 -9.70 -5.57
N PRO A 379 29.67 -10.23 -4.43
CA PRO A 379 29.94 -11.65 -4.30
C PRO A 379 28.65 -12.44 -4.53
N GLY A 380 28.76 -13.68 -5.03
CA GLY A 380 27.61 -14.52 -5.34
C GLY A 380 26.61 -14.56 -4.19
N CYS A 381 25.47 -13.91 -4.42
CA CYS A 381 24.19 -14.27 -3.83
C CYS A 381 23.44 -15.11 -4.86
#